data_AF-A0A4V5TZK3-F1
#
_entry.id   AF-A0A4V5TZK3-F1
#
_cell.length_a   1.000
_cell.length_b   1.000
_cell.length_c   1.000
_cell.angle_alpha   90.00
_cell.angle_beta   90.00
_cell.angle_gamma   90.00
#
_symmetry.space_group_name_H-M   'P 1'
#
loop_
_entity.id
_entity.type
_entity.pdbx_description
1 polymer ?
#
loop_
_entity_poly.entity_id
_entity_poly.type
_entity_poly.pdbx_seq_one_letter_code
_entity_poly.pdbx_strand_id
1 'polypeptide(L)' 'MTATVRCMPRAAYCPDCGYLIDRRHDGTEQGIDERTDPWVFVDHDRDDERGGTVFRKPCPASGRNPWIAAHCM' A
#
# COMPACT_ATOMS: atom_id res chain seq x y z
N MET A 1 2.19 -31.85 -7.60
CA MET A 1 1.41 -30.88 -8.39
C MET A 1 0.74 -29.95 -7.40
N THR A 2 1.25 -28.74 -7.21
CA THR A 2 0.54 -27.73 -6.43
C THR A 2 0.98 -26.38 -6.96
N ALA A 3 0.16 -25.85 -7.88
CA ALA A 3 0.28 -24.48 -8.33
C ALA A 3 0.09 -23.58 -7.12
N THR A 4 1.16 -23.03 -6.56
CA THR A 4 1.08 -21.95 -5.58
C THR A 4 0.60 -20.71 -6.33
N VAL A 5 -0.68 -20.44 -6.12
CA VAL A 5 -1.49 -19.31 -6.59
C VAL A 5 -0.65 -18.06 -6.82
N ARG A 6 -0.23 -17.83 -8.07
CA ARG A 6 0.10 -16.50 -8.57
C ARG A 6 -1.22 -15.75 -8.72
N CYS A 7 -1.66 -15.01 -7.71
CA CYS A 7 -2.64 -13.95 -7.87
C CYS A 7 -2.29 -12.83 -6.90
N MET A 8 -1.53 -11.88 -7.46
CA MET A 8 -1.20 -10.57 -6.91
C MET A 8 -2.46 -9.92 -6.30
N PRO A 9 -2.37 -9.20 -5.19
CA PRO A 9 -3.37 -8.21 -4.89
C PRO A 9 -3.42 -7.24 -6.07
N ARG A 10 -4.52 -7.34 -6.82
CA ARG A 10 -5.03 -6.27 -7.67
C ARG A 10 -4.85 -4.94 -6.93
N ALA A 11 -4.34 -3.95 -7.66
CA ALA A 11 -4.23 -2.57 -7.23
C ALA A 11 -5.39 -2.19 -6.29
N ALA A 12 -5.05 -1.53 -5.18
CA ALA A 12 -5.99 -1.10 -4.18
C ALA A 12 -5.90 0.41 -4.01
N TYR A 13 -6.99 1.03 -3.59
CA TYR A 13 -6.96 2.44 -3.23
C TYR A 13 -6.18 2.60 -1.92
N CYS A 14 -5.15 3.42 -1.95
CA CYS A 14 -4.42 3.83 -0.77
C CYS A 14 -5.37 4.65 0.13
N PRO A 15 -5.62 4.24 1.38
CA PRO A 15 -6.55 4.95 2.26
C PRO A 15 -6.03 6.32 2.74
N ASP A 16 -4.72 6.57 2.67
CA ASP A 16 -4.11 7.87 3.03
C ASP A 16 -4.33 8.92 1.93
N CYS A 17 -3.98 8.58 0.70
CA CYS A 17 -3.93 9.55 -0.40
C CYS A 17 -5.04 9.36 -1.45
N GLY A 18 -5.79 8.25 -1.42
CA GLY A 18 -6.88 7.95 -2.35
C GLY A 18 -6.44 7.52 -3.75
N TYR A 19 -5.13 7.35 -3.99
CA TYR A 19 -4.62 6.90 -5.29
C TYR A 19 -4.77 5.38 -5.45
N LEU A 20 -4.96 4.93 -6.68
CA LEU A 20 -4.94 3.51 -7.01
C LEU A 20 -3.48 3.03 -7.10
N ILE A 21 -3.06 2.20 -6.14
CA ILE A 21 -1.67 1.78 -5.96
C ILE A 21 -1.57 0.25 -5.94
N ASP A 22 -0.51 -0.29 -6.54
CA ASP A 22 -0.21 -1.72 -6.47
C ASP A 22 0.20 -2.14 -5.06
N ARG A 23 -0.01 -3.42 -4.75
CA ARG A 23 0.43 -4.02 -3.49
C ARG A 23 1.48 -5.08 -3.78
N ARG A 24 2.52 -5.13 -2.94
CA ARG A 24 3.58 -6.15 -2.98
C ARG A 24 3.56 -6.95 -1.70
N HIS A 25 3.96 -8.22 -1.77
CA HIS A 25 4.21 -9.01 -0.58
C HIS A 25 5.57 -8.60 -0.03
N ASP A 26 5.66 -8.25 1.25
CA ASP A 26 6.92 -7.80 1.87
C ASP A 26 7.89 -8.97 2.15
N GLY A 27 7.41 -10.21 2.04
CA GLY A 27 8.21 -11.42 2.19
C GLY A 27 8.16 -12.01 3.61
N THR A 28 7.39 -11.42 4.51
CA THR A 28 7.04 -12.06 5.79
C THR A 28 6.15 -13.29 5.57
N GLU A 29 6.14 -14.24 6.49
CA GLU A 29 5.23 -15.41 6.41
C GLU A 29 3.76 -14.97 6.49
N GLN A 30 2.82 -15.91 6.33
CA GLN A 30 1.38 -15.60 6.35
C GLN A 30 1.01 -14.67 7.53
N GLY A 31 0.35 -13.56 7.22
CA GLY A 31 -0.22 -12.68 8.22
C GLY A 31 -1.25 -13.45 9.04
N ILE A 32 -1.18 -13.30 10.36
CA ILE A 32 -2.13 -13.95 11.30
C ILE A 32 -3.44 -13.18 11.37
N ASP A 33 -3.43 -11.88 11.01
CA ASP A 33 -4.57 -10.98 10.98
C ASP A 33 -4.31 -9.81 10.00
N GLU A 34 -5.29 -8.91 9.87
CA GLU A 34 -5.21 -7.73 8.99
C GLU A 34 -4.08 -6.75 9.39
N ARG A 35 -3.66 -6.72 10.66
CA ARG A 35 -2.62 -5.82 11.18
C ARG A 35 -1.23 -6.31 10.82
N THR A 36 -1.10 -7.62 10.66
CA THR A 36 0.13 -8.34 10.30
C THR A 36 0.09 -8.86 8.87
N ASP A 37 -0.89 -8.42 8.08
CA ASP A 37 -1.02 -8.82 6.68
C ASP A 37 0.28 -8.47 5.92
N PRO A 38 0.86 -9.42 5.17
CA PRO A 38 2.16 -9.28 4.53
C PRO A 38 2.08 -8.46 3.23
N TRP A 39 0.88 -8.09 2.78
CA TRP A 39 0.71 -7.25 1.60
C TRP A 39 0.82 -5.79 1.99
N VAL A 40 1.82 -5.13 1.43
CA VAL A 40 2.10 -3.71 1.65
C VAL A 40 1.86 -2.91 0.37
N PHE A 41 1.47 -1.64 0.49
CA PHE A 41 1.42 -0.74 -0.66
C PHE A 41 2.83 -0.55 -1.23
N VAL A 42 2.94 -0.59 -2.57
CA VAL A 42 4.18 -0.21 -3.26
C VAL A 42 4.50 1.24 -2.91
N ASP A 43 5.80 1.50 -2.74
CA ASP A 43 6.29 2.84 -2.42
C ASP A 43 5.86 3.82 -3.52
N HIS A 44 5.14 4.86 -3.12
CA HIS A 44 4.58 5.87 -4.03
C HIS A 44 4.62 7.27 -3.41
N ASP A 45 4.56 8.26 -4.29
CA ASP A 45 4.41 9.67 -3.92
C ASP A 45 2.94 10.08 -3.96
N ARG A 46 2.56 11.00 -3.08
CA ARG A 46 1.28 11.72 -3.13
C ARG A 46 1.51 13.13 -3.69
N ASP A 47 0.59 13.59 -4.52
CA ASP A 47 0.59 14.98 -4.99
C ASP A 47 -0.05 15.88 -3.92
N ASP A 48 0.68 16.92 -3.52
CA ASP A 48 0.24 17.97 -2.61
C ASP A 48 0.22 19.28 -3.42
N GLU A 49 -0.98 19.69 -3.85
CA GLU A 49 -1.14 20.92 -4.63
C GLU A 49 -1.21 22.14 -3.70
N ARG A 50 -0.31 23.10 -3.93
CA ARG A 50 -0.26 24.36 -3.17
C ARG A 50 -0.07 25.53 -4.11
N GLY A 51 -1.11 26.36 -4.25
CA GLY A 51 -1.06 27.58 -5.07
C GLY A 51 -0.74 27.30 -6.55
N GLY A 52 -1.27 26.22 -7.13
CA GLY A 52 -1.03 25.83 -8.52
C GLY A 52 0.32 25.14 -8.79
N THR A 53 1.10 24.84 -7.75
CA THR A 53 2.31 24.02 -7.85
C THR A 53 2.06 22.65 -7.24
N VAL A 54 2.44 21.58 -7.95
CA VAL A 54 2.34 20.20 -7.46
C VAL A 54 3.64 19.80 -6.77
N PHE A 55 3.57 19.50 -5.48
CA PHE A 55 4.69 18.93 -4.72
C PHE A 55 4.48 17.42 -4.56
N ARG A 56 5.38 16.63 -5.12
CA ARG A 56 5.40 15.17 -4.88
C ARG A 56 6.12 14.88 -3.58
N LYS A 57 5.42 14.28 -2.64
CA LYS A 57 5.98 13.85 -1.34
C LYS A 57 5.75 12.36 -1.15
N PRO A 58 6.68 11.64 -0.50
CA PRO A 58 6.46 10.24 -0.17
C PRO A 58 5.16 10.07 0.62
N CYS A 59 4.28 9.17 0.17
CA CYS A 59 3.06 8.86 0.90
C CYS A 59 3.42 8.11 2.20
N PRO A 60 2.88 8.50 3.37
CA PRO A 60 3.08 7.78 4.63
C PRO A 60 2.64 6.32 4.59
N ALA A 61 1.68 5.96 3.74
CA ALA A 61 1.19 4.60 3.54
C ALA A 61 2.13 3.69 2.73
N SER A 62 3.14 4.27 2.05
CA SER A 62 4.15 3.52 1.31
C SER A 62 4.84 2.49 2.21
N GLY A 63 4.89 1.24 1.74
CA GLY A 63 5.50 0.13 2.48
C GLY A 63 4.68 -0.37 3.68
N ARG A 64 3.44 0.11 3.87
CA ARG A 64 2.54 -0.33 4.95
C ARG A 64 1.42 -1.22 4.41
N ASN A 65 0.91 -2.12 5.23
CA ASN A 65 -0.27 -2.91 4.89
C ASN A 65 -1.57 -2.08 4.98
N PRO A 66 -2.70 -2.57 4.43
CA PRO A 66 -3.95 -1.82 4.38
C PRO A 66 -4.45 -1.34 5.74
N TRP A 67 -4.34 -2.18 6.79
CA TRP A 67 -4.77 -1.82 8.13
C TRP A 67 -3.92 -0.68 8.68
N ILE A 68 -2.59 -0.82 8.66
CA ILE A 68 -1.67 0.20 9.16
C ILE A 68 -1.85 1.50 8.35
N ALA A 69 -1.97 1.43 7.03
CA ALA A 69 -2.16 2.59 6.16
C ALA A 69 -3.47 3.36 6.48
N ALA A 70 -4.55 2.66 6.81
CA ALA A 70 -5.83 3.29 7.17
C ALA A 70 -5.83 3.92 8.58
N HIS A 71 -4.91 3.48 9.45
CA HIS A 71 -4.86 3.87 10.86
C HIS A 71 -3.63 4.68 11.26
N CYS A 72 -2.73 5.01 10.31
CA CYS A 72 -1.59 5.89 10.56
C CYS A 72 -1.97 7.35 10.33
N MET A 73 -2.55 7.98 11.36
CA MET A 73 -2.60 9.43 11.53
C MET A 73 -2.40 9.77 13.01
#